data_AF-A0A0U1D689-F1
#
_entry.id   AF-A0A0U1D689-F1
#
_cell.length_a   1.000
_cell.length_b   1.000
_cell.length_c   1.000
_cell.angle_alpha   90.00
_cell.angle_beta   90.00
_cell.angle_gamma   90.00
#
_symmetry.space_group_name_H-M   'P 1'
#
loop_
_entity.id
_entity.type
_entity.pdbx_description
1 polymer ?
#
loop_
_entity_poly.entity_id
_entity_poly.type
_entity_poly.pdbx_seq_one_letter_code
_entity_poly.pdbx_strand_id
1 'polypeptide(L)'
;MLSRARAVVAADAVNPEFLSDDDRGVAATELLARIEREAELRRRQEPADRVVCHGDLCLPNIMVDPEGCTVEGFIDLGRLGVADRHADLALLLANTADTFPGFAADAAAGVASGYPAEVDAQRLRFYLGLDPLTWG
;
A
#
# COMPACT_ATOMS: atom_id res chain seq x y z
N MET A 1 -2.06 9.36 5.98
CA MET A 1 -0.91 8.45 6.19
C MET A 1 0.35 9.16 6.68
N LEU A 2 0.91 10.16 5.97
CA LEU A 2 2.20 10.76 6.33
C LEU A 2 2.30 11.30 7.78
N SER A 3 1.28 11.99 8.29
CA SER A 3 1.29 12.47 9.69
C SER A 3 1.35 11.33 10.71
N ARG A 4 0.71 10.19 10.41
CA ARG A 4 0.78 8.97 11.24
C ARG A 4 2.17 8.35 11.16
N ALA A 5 2.76 8.29 9.96
CA ALA A 5 4.12 7.79 9.79
C ALA A 5 5.14 8.58 10.61
N ARG A 6 5.05 9.92 10.59
CA ARG A 6 5.87 10.80 11.44
C ARG A 6 5.72 10.48 12.92
N ALA A 7 4.49 10.26 13.39
CA ALA A 7 4.22 9.97 14.79
C ALA A 7 4.82 8.62 15.23
N VAL A 8 4.64 7.57 14.43
CA VAL A 8 5.18 6.22 14.70
C VAL A 8 6.71 6.23 14.69
N VAL A 9 7.32 6.86 13.70
CA VAL A 9 8.79 6.97 13.61
C VAL A 9 9.34 7.79 14.77
N ALA A 10 8.69 8.89 15.16
CA ALA A 10 9.09 9.70 16.31
C ALA A 10 8.94 8.96 17.65
N ALA A 11 8.04 7.98 17.73
CA ALA A 11 7.83 7.13 18.90
C ALA A 11 8.74 5.89 18.93
N ASP A 12 9.63 5.71 17.93
CA ASP A 12 10.45 4.50 17.76
C ASP A 12 9.62 3.21 17.74
N ALA A 13 8.42 3.29 17.14
CA ALA A 13 7.41 2.23 17.19
C ALA A 13 7.25 1.44 15.89
N VAL A 14 8.08 1.70 14.87
CA VAL A 14 8.02 0.98 13.58
C VAL A 14 8.30 -0.50 13.81
N ASN A 15 7.36 -1.37 13.41
CA ASN A 15 7.59 -2.81 13.43
C ASN A 15 8.51 -3.23 12.26
N PRO A 16 9.72 -3.78 12.52
CA PRO A 16 10.63 -4.22 11.47
C PRO A 16 10.09 -5.37 10.62
N GLU A 17 9.10 -6.12 11.10
CA GLU A 17 8.48 -7.22 10.34
C GLU A 17 7.64 -6.74 9.16
N PHE A 18 7.18 -5.48 9.17
CA PHE A 18 6.45 -4.88 8.06
C PHE A 18 7.35 -4.21 7.02
N LEU A 19 8.65 -4.11 7.29
CA LEU A 19 9.61 -3.57 6.33
C LEU A 19 10.00 -4.63 5.30
N SER A 20 10.26 -4.17 4.07
CA SER A 20 10.89 -4.99 3.05
C SER A 20 12.25 -5.50 3.53
N ASP A 21 12.72 -6.63 3.00
CA ASP A 21 14.03 -7.17 3.37
C ASP A 21 15.19 -6.18 3.13
N ASP A 22 15.08 -5.35 2.10
CA ASP A 22 16.04 -4.29 1.79
C ASP A 22 16.02 -3.13 2.81
N ASP A 23 14.87 -2.88 3.45
CA ASP A 23 14.67 -1.78 4.39
C ASP A 23 14.83 -2.19 5.87
N ARG A 24 14.79 -3.49 6.22
CA ARG A 24 14.93 -3.97 7.62
C ARG A 24 16.20 -3.48 8.33
N GLY A 25 17.28 -3.24 7.57
CA GLY A 25 18.56 -2.74 8.09
C GLY A 25 18.71 -1.22 8.09
N VAL A 26 17.70 -0.49 7.61
CA VAL A 26 17.73 0.97 7.44
C VAL A 26 17.00 1.64 8.61
N ALA A 27 17.56 2.71 9.16
CA ALA A 27 16.91 3.47 10.22
C ALA A 27 15.56 4.03 9.77
N ALA A 28 14.53 3.90 10.60
CA ALA A 28 13.18 4.38 10.28
C ALA A 28 13.12 5.88 9.95
N THR A 29 14.00 6.69 10.55
CA THR A 29 14.17 8.12 10.24
C THR A 29 14.70 8.36 8.83
N GLU A 30 15.61 7.51 8.35
CA GLU A 30 16.10 7.57 6.97
C GLU A 30 15.00 7.17 5.99
N LEU A 31 14.24 6.09 6.29
CA LEU A 31 13.09 5.67 5.48
C LEU A 31 12.04 6.78 5.38
N LEU A 32 11.67 7.40 6.50
CA LEU A 32 10.76 8.54 6.53
C LEU A 32 11.31 9.71 5.69
N ALA A 33 12.60 10.01 5.77
CA ALA A 33 13.21 11.05 4.96
C ALA A 33 13.10 10.76 3.45
N ARG A 34 13.12 9.49 3.01
CA ARG A 34 12.87 9.12 1.60
C ARG A 34 11.44 9.49 1.19
N ILE A 35 10.47 9.13 2.01
CA ILE A 35 9.05 9.44 1.79
C ILE A 35 8.82 10.96 1.76
N GLU A 36 9.41 11.71 2.70
CA GLU A 36 9.20 13.15 2.79
C GLU A 36 9.74 13.92 1.58
N ARG A 37 10.79 13.43 0.91
CA ARG A 37 11.29 14.02 -0.34
C ARG A 37 10.27 13.98 -1.48
N GLU A 38 9.41 12.95 -1.52
CA GLU A 38 8.38 12.81 -2.55
C GLU A 38 7.00 13.32 -2.10
N ALA A 39 6.78 13.50 -0.79
CA ALA A 39 5.47 13.77 -0.21
C ALA A 39 4.74 14.96 -0.84
N GLU A 40 5.45 16.05 -1.13
CA GLU A 40 4.85 17.25 -1.72
C GLU A 40 4.44 17.04 -3.19
N LEU A 41 5.19 16.24 -3.95
CA LEU A 41 4.77 15.84 -5.29
C LEU A 41 3.50 14.98 -5.22
N ARG A 42 3.49 13.95 -4.35
CA ARG A 42 2.35 13.03 -4.21
C ARG A 42 1.09 13.74 -3.73
N ARG A 43 1.22 14.69 -2.80
CA ARG A 43 0.11 15.53 -2.32
C ARG A 43 -0.55 16.34 -3.44
N ARG A 44 0.22 16.80 -4.44
CA ARG A 44 -0.35 17.50 -5.61
C ARG A 44 -1.03 16.55 -6.61
N GLN A 45 -0.58 15.30 -6.70
CA GLN A 45 -1.16 14.28 -7.58
C GLN A 45 -2.44 13.66 -7.00
N GLU A 46 -2.47 13.48 -5.67
CA GLU A 46 -3.55 12.78 -4.95
C GLU A 46 -4.97 13.23 -5.34
N PRO A 47 -5.32 14.54 -5.46
CA PRO A 47 -6.69 14.95 -5.76
C PRO A 47 -7.27 14.41 -7.06
N ALA A 48 -6.44 14.11 -8.06
CA ALA A 48 -6.88 13.57 -9.34
C ALA A 48 -7.36 12.11 -9.23
N ASP A 49 -6.93 11.38 -8.20
CA ASP A 49 -7.17 9.94 -8.06
C ASP A 49 -7.65 9.56 -6.66
N ARG A 50 -8.34 10.49 -6.00
CA ARG A 50 -9.01 10.22 -4.73
C ARG A 50 -10.21 9.32 -4.92
N VAL A 51 -10.20 8.21 -4.20
CA VAL A 51 -11.29 7.24 -4.14
C VAL A 51 -11.54 6.85 -2.68
N VAL A 52 -12.59 6.08 -2.40
CA VAL A 52 -12.71 5.40 -1.11
C VAL A 52 -11.78 4.20 -1.13
N CYS A 53 -10.74 4.25 -0.32
CA CYS A 53 -9.77 3.17 -0.13
C CYS A 53 -10.12 2.37 1.12
N HIS A 54 -9.90 1.07 1.07
CA HIS A 54 -9.91 0.15 2.21
C HIS A 54 -8.92 0.61 3.29
N GLY A 55 -7.73 1.05 2.87
CA GLY A 55 -6.66 1.54 3.74
C GLY A 55 -5.73 0.45 4.28
N ASP A 56 -5.97 -0.81 3.89
CA ASP A 56 -5.11 -1.99 4.12
C ASP A 56 -5.53 -3.14 3.19
N LEU A 57 -5.56 -2.89 1.88
CA LEU A 57 -6.09 -3.85 0.89
C LEU A 57 -5.10 -4.99 0.59
N CYS A 58 -4.76 -5.79 1.60
CA CYS A 58 -3.97 -7.01 1.48
C CYS A 58 -4.89 -8.23 1.21
N LEU A 59 -4.36 -9.33 0.67
CA LEU A 59 -5.14 -10.53 0.35
C LEU A 59 -5.93 -11.11 1.52
N PRO A 60 -5.41 -11.17 2.77
CA PRO A 60 -6.18 -11.66 3.92
C PRO A 60 -7.46 -10.85 4.21
N ASN A 61 -7.53 -9.61 3.73
CA ASN A 61 -8.65 -8.70 3.95
C ASN A 61 -9.72 -8.76 2.85
N ILE A 62 -9.56 -9.65 1.86
CA ILE A 62 -10.49 -9.85 0.74
C ILE A 62 -11.13 -11.23 0.85
N MET A 63 -12.46 -11.26 0.98
CA MET A 63 -13.23 -12.51 0.97
C MET A 63 -13.62 -12.86 -0.47
N VAL A 64 -13.29 -14.09 -0.89
CA VAL A 64 -13.57 -14.59 -2.25
C VAL A 64 -14.43 -15.86 -2.15
N ASP A 65 -15.47 -15.94 -2.98
CA ASP A 65 -16.24 -17.16 -3.17
C ASP A 65 -15.37 -18.23 -3.85
N PRO A 66 -15.11 -19.39 -3.23
CA PRO A 66 -14.27 -20.44 -3.83
C PRO A 66 -14.87 -21.08 -5.08
N GLU A 67 -16.18 -20.95 -5.32
CA GLU A 67 -16.84 -21.56 -6.48
C GLU A 67 -16.90 -20.59 -7.67
N GLY A 68 -17.38 -19.37 -7.44
CA GLY A 68 -17.55 -18.34 -8.47
C GLY A 68 -16.32 -17.45 -8.70
N CYS A 69 -15.30 -17.51 -7.83
CA CYS A 69 -14.15 -16.61 -7.83
C CYS A 69 -14.54 -15.12 -7.81
N THR A 70 -15.65 -14.80 -7.14
CA THR A 70 -16.16 -13.43 -6.96
C THR A 70 -15.76 -12.87 -5.60
N VAL A 71 -15.58 -11.56 -5.51
CA VAL A 71 -15.36 -10.88 -4.23
C VAL A 71 -16.69 -10.79 -3.47
N GLU A 72 -16.76 -11.41 -2.31
CA GLU A 72 -17.95 -11.42 -1.43
C GLU A 72 -17.92 -10.30 -0.38
N GLY A 73 -16.73 -9.76 -0.10
CA GLY A 73 -16.61 -8.61 0.78
C GLY A 73 -15.19 -8.34 1.26
N PHE A 74 -15.09 -7.37 2.17
CA PHE A 74 -13.84 -6.92 2.77
C PHE A 74 -13.95 -6.91 4.29
N ILE A 75 -12.84 -7.16 4.98
CA ILE A 75 -12.73 -7.12 6.45
C ILE A 75 -11.57 -6.21 6.87
N ASP A 76 -11.47 -5.90 8.16
CA ASP A 76 -10.43 -4.99 8.70
C ASP A 76 -10.46 -3.57 8.12
N LEU A 77 -11.65 -2.96 8.17
CA LEU A 77 -11.93 -1.62 7.63
C LEU A 77 -11.52 -0.48 8.58
N GLY A 78 -10.60 -0.71 9.52
CA GLY A 78 -10.20 0.29 10.53
C GLY A 78 -9.54 1.55 9.94
N ARG A 79 -9.08 1.47 8.68
CA ARG A 79 -8.45 2.56 7.93
C ARG A 79 -9.26 3.03 6.72
N LEU A 80 -10.50 2.53 6.55
CA LEU A 80 -11.39 2.89 5.45
C LEU A 80 -11.56 4.41 5.35
N GLY A 81 -11.32 4.98 4.17
CA GLY A 81 -11.43 6.41 3.98
C GLY A 81 -11.04 6.90 2.60
N VAL A 82 -11.19 8.21 2.38
CA VAL A 82 -10.79 8.82 1.10
C VAL A 82 -9.27 8.95 1.04
N ALA A 83 -8.67 8.35 0.04
CA ALA A 83 -7.23 8.38 -0.20
C ALA A 83 -6.93 8.25 -1.70
N ASP A 84 -5.66 8.42 -2.05
CA ASP A 84 -5.15 8.04 -3.36
C ASP A 84 -5.36 6.54 -3.62
N ARG A 85 -5.92 6.16 -4.77
CA ARG A 85 -6.13 4.75 -5.12
C ARG A 85 -4.85 3.89 -5.05
N HIS A 86 -3.69 4.50 -5.27
CA HIS A 86 -2.42 3.79 -5.25
C HIS A 86 -2.04 3.29 -3.84
N ALA A 87 -2.67 3.82 -2.78
CA ALA A 87 -2.48 3.33 -1.42
C ALA A 87 -2.92 1.87 -1.30
N ASP A 88 -4.12 1.53 -1.81
CA ASP A 88 -4.63 0.16 -1.79
C ASP A 88 -3.94 -0.72 -2.85
N LEU A 89 -3.77 -0.20 -4.07
CA LEU A 89 -3.18 -0.97 -5.17
C LEU A 89 -1.72 -1.39 -4.86
N ALA A 90 -0.96 -0.57 -4.15
CA ALA A 90 0.39 -0.90 -3.72
C ALA A 90 0.42 -2.12 -2.80
N LEU A 91 -0.47 -2.15 -1.81
CA LEU A 91 -0.58 -3.25 -0.84
C LEU A 91 -1.10 -4.53 -1.50
N LEU A 92 -2.14 -4.42 -2.34
CA LEU A 92 -2.68 -5.56 -3.08
C LEU A 92 -1.61 -6.23 -3.93
N LEU A 93 -0.88 -5.47 -4.75
CA LEU A 93 0.14 -6.00 -5.65
C LEU A 93 1.33 -6.59 -4.88
N ALA A 94 1.82 -5.90 -3.84
CA ALA A 94 2.94 -6.39 -3.03
C ALA A 94 2.56 -7.67 -2.27
N ASN A 95 1.42 -7.67 -1.57
CA ASN A 95 0.98 -8.82 -0.81
C ASN A 95 0.66 -10.04 -1.70
N THR A 96 0.18 -9.80 -2.93
CA THR A 96 0.01 -10.88 -3.92
C THR A 96 1.34 -11.49 -4.35
N ALA A 97 2.35 -10.66 -4.62
CA ALA A 97 3.68 -11.12 -5.01
C ALA A 97 4.36 -11.94 -3.90
N ASP A 98 4.20 -11.54 -2.64
CA ASP A 98 4.75 -12.24 -1.48
C ASP A 98 4.03 -13.57 -1.23
N THR A 99 2.70 -13.58 -1.35
CA THR A 99 1.86 -14.77 -1.09
C THR A 99 2.02 -15.82 -2.20
N PHE A 100 2.17 -15.38 -3.45
CA PHE A 100 2.26 -16.25 -4.62
C PHE A 100 3.55 -15.96 -5.43
N PRO A 101 4.71 -16.50 -4.99
CA PRO A 101 5.96 -16.34 -5.70
C PRO A 101 5.87 -16.75 -7.17
N GLY A 102 6.29 -15.85 -8.07
CA GLY A 102 6.21 -16.05 -9.52
C GLY A 102 4.93 -15.51 -10.18
N PHE A 103 3.94 -15.06 -9.39
CA PHE A 103 2.66 -14.55 -9.92
C PHE A 103 2.62 -13.01 -10.05
N ALA A 104 3.67 -12.30 -9.62
CA ALA A 104 3.69 -10.83 -9.60
C ALA A 104 3.39 -10.18 -10.97
N ALA A 105 3.92 -10.76 -12.06
CA ALA A 105 3.70 -10.25 -13.41
C ALA A 105 2.24 -10.42 -13.86
N ASP A 106 1.64 -11.58 -13.56
CA ASP A 106 0.24 -11.87 -13.88
C ASP A 106 -0.72 -10.99 -13.05
N ALA A 107 -0.41 -10.77 -11.77
CA ALA A 107 -1.17 -9.86 -10.92
C ALA A 107 -1.14 -8.42 -11.45
N ALA A 108 0.05 -7.92 -11.84
CA ALA A 108 0.19 -6.60 -12.44
C ALA A 108 -0.56 -6.49 -13.78
N ALA A 109 -0.50 -7.51 -14.62
CA ALA A 109 -1.24 -7.56 -15.88
C ALA A 109 -2.77 -7.63 -15.66
N GLY A 110 -3.22 -8.36 -14.64
CA GLY A 110 -4.63 -8.41 -14.22
C GLY A 110 -5.14 -7.05 -13.77
N VAL A 111 -4.40 -6.33 -12.93
CA VAL A 111 -4.74 -4.96 -12.53
C VAL A 111 -4.73 -4.03 -13.74
N ALA A 112 -3.70 -4.08 -14.60
CA ALA A 112 -3.61 -3.22 -15.77
C ALA A 112 -4.75 -3.43 -16.78
N SER A 113 -5.30 -4.65 -16.87
CA SER A 113 -6.41 -4.97 -17.78
C SER A 113 -7.79 -4.76 -17.16
N GLY A 114 -7.95 -4.94 -15.84
CA GLY A 114 -9.23 -4.85 -15.15
C GLY A 114 -9.50 -3.51 -14.44
N TYR A 115 -8.46 -2.74 -14.12
CA TYR A 115 -8.62 -1.45 -13.44
C TYR A 115 -8.82 -0.31 -14.46
N PRO A 116 -9.81 0.57 -14.28
CA PRO A 116 -10.24 1.51 -15.33
C PRO A 116 -9.30 2.69 -15.58
N ALA A 117 -8.16 2.76 -14.90
CA ALA A 117 -7.24 3.88 -14.96
C ALA A 117 -5.78 3.42 -14.95
N GLU A 118 -4.90 4.24 -15.52
CA GLU A 118 -3.46 4.00 -15.49
C GLU A 118 -2.96 3.97 -14.04
N VAL A 119 -2.09 2.99 -13.77
CA VAL A 119 -1.46 2.76 -12.47
C VAL A 119 -0.02 3.24 -12.52
N ASP A 120 0.29 4.30 -11.79
CA ASP A 120 1.61 4.91 -11.74
C ASP A 120 2.53 4.12 -10.79
N ALA A 121 3.54 3.47 -11.38
CA ALA A 121 4.51 2.66 -10.64
C ALA A 121 5.29 3.45 -9.57
N GLN A 122 5.53 4.75 -9.77
CA GLN A 122 6.21 5.56 -8.76
C GLN A 122 5.31 5.84 -7.55
N ARG A 123 4.00 6.01 -7.77
CA ARG A 123 3.03 6.15 -6.67
C ARG A 123 2.88 4.83 -5.92
N LEU A 124 2.84 3.69 -6.63
CA LEU A 124 2.83 2.38 -5.97
C LEU A 124 4.02 2.23 -5.01
N ARG A 125 5.25 2.51 -5.48
CA ARG A 125 6.45 2.45 -4.62
C ARG A 125 6.36 3.42 -3.42
N PHE A 126 5.85 4.62 -3.65
CA PHE A 126 5.70 5.61 -2.58
C PHE A 126 4.77 5.10 -1.47
N TYR A 127 3.59 4.59 -1.82
CA TYR A 127 2.65 4.09 -0.81
C TYR A 127 3.13 2.80 -0.16
N LEU A 128 3.79 1.91 -0.92
CA LEU A 128 4.41 0.70 -0.38
C LEU A 128 5.48 1.01 0.67
N GLY A 129 6.32 2.03 0.44
CA GLY A 129 7.32 2.46 1.42
C GLY A 129 6.74 3.28 2.59
N LEU A 130 5.60 3.95 2.38
CA LEU A 130 4.95 4.74 3.42
C LEU A 130 4.20 3.86 4.42
N ASP A 131 3.51 2.80 3.97
CA ASP A 131 2.59 2.03 4.81
C ASP A 131 3.25 1.41 6.05
N PRO A 132 4.40 0.70 5.96
CA PRO A 132 5.07 0.11 7.13
C PRO A 132 5.39 1.12 8.22
N LEU A 133 5.70 2.37 7.84
CA LEU A 133 6.01 3.44 8.77
C LEU A 133 4.78 3.94 9.54
N THR A 134 3.56 3.51 9.19
CA THR A 134 2.32 3.93 9.86
C THR A 134 1.82 2.96 10.93
N TRP A 135 2.53 1.86 11.16
CA TRP A 135 2.19 0.82 12.13
C TRP A 135 3.12 0.89 13.34
N GLY A 136 2.54 1.19 14.51
CA GLY A 136 3.19 1.33 15.81
C GLY A 136 2.23 1.88 16.86
#